data_AF-A0A920PC29-F1
#
_entry.id   AF-A0A920PC29-F1
#
_cell.length_a   1.000
_cell.length_b   1.000
_cell.length_c   1.000
_cell.angle_alpha   90.00
_cell.angle_beta   90.00
_cell.angle_gamma   90.00
#
_symmetry.space_group_name_H-M   'P 1'
#
loop_
_entity.id
_entity.type
_entity.pdbx_description
1 polymer ?
#
loop_
_entity_poly.entity_id
_entity_poly.type
_entity_poly.pdbx_seq_one_letter_code
_entity_poly.pdbx_strand_id
1 'polypeptide(L)' 'MRLDSLRVQKKVVELAVDEARRMNHTYIGTEHLLIGLLREGEGFAAGVLESLGENTREGTC' A
#
# COMPACT_ATOMS: atom_id res chain seq x y z
N MET A 1 -5.36 -17.19 15.90
CA MET A 1 -4.32 -16.72 14.96
C MET A 1 -5.02 -16.23 13.69
N ARG A 2 -4.68 -15.01 13.28
CA ARG A 2 -5.46 -14.09 12.42
C ARG A 2 -5.29 -14.43 10.93
N LEU A 3 -6.19 -15.23 10.36
CA LEU A 3 -6.17 -15.57 8.91
C LEU A 3 -6.55 -14.38 8.02
N ASP A 4 -7.08 -13.31 8.62
CA ASP A 4 -7.56 -12.11 7.94
C ASP A 4 -6.40 -11.35 7.26
N SER A 5 -5.19 -11.43 7.81
CA SER A 5 -4.00 -10.75 7.28
C SER A 5 -3.56 -11.26 5.90
N LEU A 6 -3.79 -12.54 5.59
CA LEU A 6 -3.44 -13.14 4.29
C LEU A 6 -4.36 -12.65 3.17
N ARG A 7 -5.62 -12.32 3.49
CA ARG A 7 -6.59 -11.80 2.51
C ARG A 7 -6.25 -10.37 2.11
N VAL A 8 -5.85 -9.55 3.08
CA VAL A 8 -5.44 -8.15 2.89
C VAL A 8 -4.23 -8.05 1.96
N GLN A 9 -3.17 -8.83 2.24
CA GLN A 9 -1.95 -8.83 1.42
C GLN A 9 -2.22 -9.19 -0.04
N LYS A 10 -3.05 -10.22 -0.28
CA LYS A 10 -3.41 -10.62 -1.64
C LYS A 10 -4.19 -9.53 -2.36
N LYS A 11 -5.15 -8.90 -1.69
CA LYS A 11 -5.98 -7.81 -2.24
C LYS A 11 -5.15 -6.57 -2.60
N VAL A 12 -4.16 -6.21 -1.78
CA VAL A 12 -3.21 -5.11 -2.08
C VAL A 12 -2.45 -5.37 -3.37
N VAL A 13 -1.94 -6.59 -3.56
CA VAL A 13 -1.18 -6.95 -4.77
C VAL A 13 -2.07 -6.94 -6.00
N GLU A 14 -3.31 -7.45 -5.90
CA GLU A 14 -4.29 -7.39 -6.98
C GLU A 14 -4.59 -5.93 -7.40
N LEU A 15 -4.83 -5.05 -6.43
CA LEU A 15 -5.05 -3.62 -6.69
C LEU A 15 -3.83 -2.94 -7.31
N ALA A 16 -2.62 -3.33 -6.91
CA ALA A 16 -1.38 -2.80 -7.49
C ALA A 16 -1.19 -3.24 -8.95
N VAL A 17 -1.49 -4.51 -9.27
CA VAL A 17 -1.46 -5.04 -10.64
C VAL A 17 -2.45 -4.28 -11.52
N ASP A 18 -3.67 -4.07 -11.03
CA ASP A 18 -4.70 -3.35 -11.76
C ASP A 18 -4.31 -1.89 -12.03
N GLU A 19 -3.66 -1.22 -11.07
CA GLU A 19 -3.18 0.15 -11.30
C GLU A 19 -2.02 0.20 -12.30
N ALA A 20 -1.06 -0.73 -12.23
CA ALA A 20 0.03 -0.81 -13.22
C ALA A 20 -0.51 -1.02 -14.64
N ARG A 21 -1.52 -1.89 -14.80
CA ARG A 21 -2.23 -2.09 -16.07
C ARG A 21 -2.93 -0.82 -16.54
N ARG A 22 -3.60 -0.10 -15.63
CA ARG A 22 -4.31 1.15 -15.95
C ARG A 22 -3.35 2.25 -16.42
N MET A 23 -2.13 2.25 -15.90
CA MET A 23 -1.06 3.17 -16.31
C MET A 23 -0.25 2.66 -17.52
N ASN A 24 -0.60 1.49 -18.07
CA ASN A 24 0.10 0.84 -19.18
C ASN A 24 1.58 0.56 -18.88
N HIS A 25 1.90 0.33 -17.60
CA HIS A 25 3.22 -0.07 -17.12
C HIS A 25 3.38 -1.59 -17.20
N THR A 26 4.53 -2.04 -17.69
CA THR A 26 4.85 -3.47 -17.83
C THR A 26 5.42 -4.09 -16.56
N TYR A 27 5.66 -3.30 -15.52
CA TYR A 27 6.17 -3.74 -14.23
C TYR A 27 5.42 -3.08 -13.07
N ILE A 28 5.45 -3.74 -11.90
CA ILE A 28 4.85 -3.22 -10.67
C ILE A 28 5.94 -2.52 -9.86
N GLY A 29 6.03 -1.20 -10.01
CA GLY A 29 6.83 -0.33 -9.15
C GLY A 29 6.22 -0.14 -7.75
N THR A 30 7.01 0.44 -6.83
CA THR A 30 6.58 0.72 -5.44
C THR A 30 5.39 1.67 -5.38
N GLU A 31 5.21 2.52 -6.37
CA GLU A 31 4.07 3.42 -6.53
C GLU A 31 2.75 2.67 -6.68
N HIS A 32 2.73 1.55 -7.40
CA HIS A 32 1.51 0.75 -7.59
C HIS A 32 1.16 -0.02 -6.32
N LEU A 33 2.17 -0.51 -5.59
CA LEU A 33 1.98 -1.13 -4.27
C LEU A 33 1.43 -0.14 -3.27
N LEU A 34 1.93 1.10 -3.28
CA LEU A 34 1.43 2.18 -2.44
C LEU A 34 -0.05 2.50 -2.77
N ILE A 35 -0.41 2.57 -4.05
CA ILE A 35 -1.80 2.77 -4.48
C ILE A 35 -2.69 1.58 -4.06
N GLY A 36 -2.19 0.35 -4.20
CA GLY A 36 -2.88 -0.86 -3.74
C GLY A 36 -3.15 -0.84 -2.23
N LEU A 37 -2.17 -0.41 -1.44
CA LEU A 37 -2.28 -0.23 0.00
C LEU A 37 -3.31 0.86 0.37
N LEU A 38 -3.25 2.02 -0.30
CA LEU A 38 -4.19 3.12 -0.09
C LEU A 38 -5.63 2.74 -0.45
N ARG A 39 -5.83 1.94 -1.51
CA ARG A 39 -7.15 1.51 -1.97
C ARG A 39 -7.74 0.36 -1.17
N GLU A 40 -6.90 -0.48 -0.56
CA GLU A 40 -7.38 -1.61 0.24
C GLU A 40 -8.12 -1.11 1.49
N GLY A 41 -7.65 -0.02 2.10
CA GLY A 41 -8.40 0.80 3.05
C GLY A 41 -8.70 0.14 4.41
N GLU A 42 -8.30 -1.11 4.66
CA GLU A 42 -8.57 -1.81 5.91
C GLU A 42 -7.32 -1.88 6.80
N GLY A 43 -7.16 -0.84 7.62
CA GLY A 43 -6.50 -0.88 8.94
C GLY A 43 -4.98 -1.06 9.00
N PHE A 44 -4.36 -1.88 8.14
CA PHE A 44 -2.91 -2.11 8.18
C PHE A 44 -2.13 -1.08 7.37
N ALA A 45 -2.58 -0.78 6.15
CA ALA A 45 -1.96 0.24 5.31
C ALA A 45 -2.02 1.63 5.97
N ALA A 46 -3.13 1.96 6.63
CA ALA A 46 -3.30 3.22 7.36
C ALA A 46 -2.26 3.35 8.50
N GLY A 47 -2.12 2.32 9.35
CA GLY A 47 -1.14 2.34 10.44
C GLY A 47 0.32 2.36 9.96
N VAL A 48 0.63 1.68 8.85
CA VAL A 48 1.96 1.75 8.23
C VAL A 48 2.24 3.15 7.65
N LEU A 49 1.26 3.76 6.99
CA LEU A 49 1.39 5.12 6.45
C LEU A 49 1.49 6.19 7.54
N GLU A 50 0.75 6.04 8.64
CA GLU A 50 0.91 6.88 9.84
C GLU A 50 2.31 6.72 10.42
N SER A 51 2.79 5.48 10.60
CA SER A 51 4.13 5.20 11.12
C SER A 51 5.24 5.74 10.21
N LEU A 52 5.06 5.69 8.88
CA LEU A 52 6.00 6.27 7.91
C LEU A 52 5.92 7.80 7.88
N GLY A 53 4.72 8.37 8.04
CA GLY A 53 4.50 9.82 8.11
C GLY A 53 5.11 10.46 9.35
N GLU A 54 5.15 9.77 10.48
CA GLU A 54 5.84 10.22 11.70
C GLU A 54 7.35 10.31 11.50
N ASN A 55 7.96 9.38 10.75
CA ASN A 55 9.39 9.41 10.43
C ASN A 55 9.79 10.49 9.41
N THR A 56 8.83 11.22 8.83
CA THR A 56 9.09 12.33 7.89
C THR A 56 8.90 13.70 8.55
N ARG A 57 8.61 13.76 9.85
CA ARG A 57 8.47 15.00 10.63
C ARG A 57 9.68 15.35 11.50
N GLU A 58 10.78 14.61 11.36
CA GLU A 58 12.07 15.02 11.93
C GLU A 58 12.79 15.93 10.94
N GLY A 59 12.60 17.24 11.08
CA GLY A 59 13.33 18.21 10.26
C GLY A 59 12.80 19.64 10.28
N THR A 60 12.07 20.08 11.30
CA THR A 60 11.82 21.52 11.51
C THR A 60 12.35 21.92 12.88
N CYS A 61 13.66 22.08 12.93
CA CYS A 61 14.30 23.07 13.78
C CYS A 61 14.78 24.20 12.87
#